data_AF-A0A6C0H3E9-F1
#
_entry.id   AF-A0A6C0H3E9-F1
#
_cell.length_a   1.000
_cell.length_b   1.000
_cell.length_c   1.000
_cell.angle_alpha   90.00
_cell.angle_beta   90.00
_cell.angle_gamma   90.00
#
_symmetry.space_group_name_H-M   'P 1'
#
loop_
_entity.id
_entity.type
_entity.pdbx_description
1 polymer ?
#
loop_
_entity_poly.entity_id
_entity_poly.type
_entity_poly.pdbx_seq_one_letter_code
_entity_poly.pdbx_strand_id
1 'polypeptide(L)'
;MSSYIITFNNKEIYEFYKLNPNLNIETLNLILINLLKEMGTDLTKTISSTVIGEILNNVRDIKNNMTNLSDQLSLKLHEHNKSFLDTTKLIINASSSESADKIINLFNRNTDDFVNKINTIIPKTHQEQILILQKTIQDDLKTFVKSNSGSESLNKEFLNTIESKILAIQQPIFSFIHNNNEQISQKLTNLSDDKQSNNKTMRELDTYLNKFNNSSQFKGNISEIKLSEVLHKLYKKATITDSRRDKNAGDFILERENKNTILIENKRYETQHVPAEETNKFLRDCKSQNMNGLMISQHSGFANKNNFEIDINENKVLLYITYVDYNPDIIESAVNLIDNLSEKIQELEFMKETDGFIIDKATLDNINKEYQDFLTSKLVIITNIKTEHKKLIHEIEKNLSLPNISLYLSGKYASVTNKIFECDECDATFPTQKGLNGHKNVHAIKQDKLSDASSETSDKPLPKMRKNKSKASTHELSINTE
;
A
#
# COMPACT_ATOMS: atom_id res chain seq x y z
N MET A 1 54.48 26.35 8.37
CA MET A 1 53.07 25.96 8.51
C MET A 1 52.37 26.30 7.21
N SER A 2 51.88 25.30 6.49
CA SER A 2 51.10 25.51 5.27
C SER A 2 49.73 26.06 5.69
N SER A 3 49.33 27.25 5.23
CA SER A 3 47.97 27.73 5.47
C SER A 3 47.03 27.04 4.48
N TYR A 4 46.06 26.28 4.98
CA TYR A 4 45.06 25.62 4.15
C TYR A 4 43.84 26.54 4.02
N ILE A 5 43.39 26.77 2.79
CA ILE A 5 42.19 27.56 2.49
C ILE A 5 41.25 26.68 1.67
N ILE A 6 40.00 26.58 2.10
CA ILE A 6 38.93 25.89 1.40
C ILE A 6 37.85 26.92 1.06
N THR A 7 37.46 26.99 -0.22
CA THR A 7 36.44 27.91 -0.70
C THR A 7 35.23 27.13 -1.21
N PHE A 8 34.04 27.50 -0.74
CA PHE A 8 32.77 26.94 -1.20
C PHE A 8 32.07 27.95 -2.11
N ASN A 9 31.77 27.54 -3.35
CA ASN A 9 31.05 28.38 -4.33
C ASN A 9 29.56 28.01 -4.46
N ASN A 10 29.08 27.06 -3.65
CA ASN A 10 27.70 26.60 -3.68
C ASN A 10 26.82 27.52 -2.82
N LYS A 11 25.74 28.04 -3.42
CA LYS A 11 24.81 28.99 -2.80
C LYS A 11 24.09 28.40 -1.58
N GLU A 12 23.67 27.14 -1.66
CA GLU A 12 22.91 26.47 -0.60
C GLU A 12 23.77 26.23 0.64
N ILE A 13 25.03 25.82 0.46
CA ILE A 13 26.01 25.70 1.56
C ILE A 13 26.21 27.06 2.24
N TYR A 14 26.38 28.12 1.46
CA TYR A 14 26.54 29.46 1.98
C TYR A 14 25.31 29.92 2.78
N GLU A 15 24.11 29.73 2.23
CA GLU A 15 22.86 30.11 2.90
C GLU A 15 22.61 29.31 4.18
N PHE A 16 22.91 28.01 4.18
CA PHE A 16 22.80 27.15 5.35
C PHE A 16 23.63 27.65 6.54
N TYR A 17 24.91 27.95 6.33
CA TYR A 17 25.78 28.46 7.40
C TYR A 17 25.51 29.91 7.76
N LYS A 18 25.03 30.72 6.81
CA LYS A 18 24.57 32.09 7.09
C LYS A 18 23.34 32.11 7.99
N LEU A 19 22.41 31.17 7.80
CA LEU A 19 21.21 31.03 8.63
C LEU A 19 21.49 30.38 9.99
N ASN A 20 22.59 29.63 10.10
CA ASN A 20 22.98 28.93 11.33
C ASN A 20 24.37 29.38 11.82
N PRO A 21 24.55 30.64 12.26
CA PRO A 21 25.85 31.18 12.67
C PRO A 21 26.48 30.47 13.88
N ASN A 22 25.67 29.72 14.63
CA ASN A 22 26.08 28.92 15.79
C ASN A 22 26.87 27.67 15.37
N LEU A 23 26.78 27.26 14.10
CA LEU A 23 27.46 26.10 13.55
C LEU A 23 28.77 26.54 12.90
N ASN A 24 29.89 26.24 13.56
CA ASN A 24 31.21 26.48 13.00
C ASN A 24 31.47 25.50 11.83
N ILE A 25 31.70 26.05 10.63
CA ILE A 25 31.89 25.30 9.37
C ILE A 25 33.01 24.27 9.48
N GLU A 26 34.13 24.66 10.10
CA GLU A 26 35.30 23.78 10.26
C GLU A 26 34.99 22.64 11.23
N THR A 27 34.35 22.95 12.35
CA THR A 27 33.96 21.95 13.35
C THR A 27 32.93 20.96 12.78
N LEU A 28 31.94 21.42 12.02
CA LEU A 28 30.93 20.55 11.41
C LEU A 28 31.55 19.64 10.36
N ASN A 29 32.44 20.16 9.52
CA ASN A 29 33.17 19.35 8.55
C ASN A 29 34.12 18.36 9.23
N LEU A 30 34.77 18.73 10.33
CA LEU A 30 35.59 17.80 11.11
C LEU A 30 34.74 16.69 11.74
N ILE A 31 33.54 16.99 12.24
CA ILE A 31 32.58 15.99 12.75
C ILE A 31 32.12 15.08 11.61
N LEU A 32 31.76 15.63 10.45
CA LEU A 32 31.38 14.85 9.27
C LEU A 32 32.53 13.98 8.75
N ILE A 33 33.76 14.50 8.76
CA ILE A 33 34.96 13.74 8.39
C ILE A 33 35.21 12.63 9.40
N ASN A 34 35.03 12.88 10.70
CA ASN A 34 35.16 11.85 11.73
C ASN A 34 34.05 10.80 11.62
N LEU A 35 32.82 11.20 11.38
CA LEU A 35 31.69 10.30 11.13
C LEU A 35 31.91 9.47 9.86
N LEU A 36 32.39 10.06 8.77
CA LEU A 36 32.71 9.36 7.52
C LEU A 36 33.93 8.46 7.66
N LYS A 37 34.89 8.81 8.53
CA LYS A 37 35.98 7.91 8.91
C LYS A 37 35.43 6.73 9.70
N GLU A 38 34.69 6.95 10.78
CA GLU A 38 34.07 5.89 11.59
C GLU A 38 33.11 5.00 10.76
N MET A 39 32.28 5.57 9.89
CA MET A 39 31.37 4.80 9.02
C MET A 39 32.09 4.13 7.85
N GLY A 40 33.10 4.78 7.26
CA GLY A 40 33.82 4.31 6.07
C GLY A 40 34.92 3.29 6.36
N THR A 41 35.42 3.23 7.59
CA THR A 41 36.45 2.26 7.99
C THR A 41 35.97 1.12 8.87
N ASP A 42 34.91 1.26 9.69
CA ASP A 42 34.71 0.27 10.77
C ASP A 42 33.73 -0.88 10.56
N LEU A 43 32.60 -0.75 9.85
CA LEU A 43 31.65 -1.87 9.87
C LEU A 43 32.03 -3.07 8.98
N THR A 44 32.56 -2.84 7.78
CA THR A 44 32.80 -3.92 6.80
C THR A 44 34.24 -4.43 6.83
N LYS A 45 35.21 -3.59 7.18
CA LYS A 45 36.62 -4.00 7.31
C LYS A 45 36.93 -4.51 8.72
N THR A 46 36.61 -3.77 9.78
CA THR A 46 37.03 -4.15 11.14
C THR A 46 36.44 -5.49 11.63
N ILE A 47 35.17 -5.79 11.28
CA ILE A 47 34.54 -7.08 11.63
C ILE A 47 35.04 -8.23 10.73
N SER A 48 35.23 -8.00 9.42
CA SER A 48 35.62 -9.06 8.48
C SER A 48 37.13 -9.33 8.42
N SER A 49 38.00 -8.36 8.69
CA SER A 49 39.45 -8.56 8.56
C SER A 49 40.13 -8.83 9.90
N THR A 50 39.63 -8.29 11.01
CA THR A 50 40.33 -8.37 12.30
C THR A 50 39.96 -9.64 13.03
N VAL A 51 38.68 -9.89 13.30
CA VAL A 51 38.25 -11.09 14.03
C VAL A 51 38.44 -12.35 13.20
N ILE A 52 38.05 -12.34 11.92
CA ILE A 52 38.23 -13.50 11.04
C ILE A 52 39.71 -13.67 10.64
N GLY A 53 40.45 -12.58 10.47
CA GLY A 53 41.88 -12.65 10.20
C GLY A 53 42.69 -13.17 11.39
N GLU A 54 42.37 -12.71 12.61
CA GLU A 54 42.96 -13.24 13.84
C GLU A 54 42.54 -14.69 14.09
N ILE A 55 41.27 -15.07 13.87
CA ILE A 55 40.84 -16.46 13.99
C ILE A 55 41.58 -17.32 12.97
N LEU A 56 41.69 -16.91 11.70
CA LEU A 56 42.42 -17.66 10.67
C LEU A 56 43.92 -17.74 10.96
N ASN A 57 44.51 -16.68 11.53
CA ASN A 57 45.91 -16.69 11.93
C ASN A 57 46.12 -17.59 13.15
N ASN A 58 45.29 -17.50 14.17
CA ASN A 58 45.32 -18.40 15.34
C ASN A 58 45.10 -19.86 14.93
N VAL A 59 44.21 -20.12 13.97
CA VAL A 59 43.96 -21.45 13.41
C VAL A 59 45.17 -21.96 12.62
N ARG A 60 45.83 -21.09 11.84
CA ARG A 60 47.09 -21.42 11.15
C ARG A 60 48.22 -21.68 12.15
N ASP A 61 48.31 -20.91 13.22
CA ASP A 61 49.31 -21.09 14.28
C ASP A 61 49.07 -22.37 15.07
N ILE A 62 47.81 -22.70 15.38
CA ILE A 62 47.43 -24.00 15.96
C ILE A 62 47.84 -25.14 15.03
N LYS A 63 47.59 -25.02 13.72
CA LYS A 63 48.02 -26.03 12.74
C LYS A 63 49.54 -26.22 12.75
N ASN A 64 50.30 -25.14 12.70
CA ASN A 64 51.76 -25.18 12.70
C ASN A 64 52.33 -25.71 14.03
N ASN A 65 51.72 -25.34 15.15
CA ASN A 65 52.11 -25.84 16.48
C ASN A 65 51.79 -27.33 16.63
N MET A 66 50.67 -27.79 16.08
CA MET A 66 50.28 -29.20 16.09
C MET A 66 51.24 -30.06 15.25
N THR A 67 51.65 -29.60 14.07
CA THR A 67 52.66 -30.30 13.26
C THR A 67 54.00 -30.36 13.97
N ASN A 68 54.42 -29.25 14.59
CA ASN A 68 55.68 -29.21 15.35
C ASN A 68 55.64 -30.13 16.58
N LEU A 69 54.50 -30.19 17.28
CA LEU A 69 54.30 -31.09 18.43
C LEU A 69 54.35 -32.56 17.98
N SER A 70 53.75 -32.90 16.83
CA SER A 70 53.81 -34.25 16.26
C SER A 70 55.25 -34.68 15.98
N ASP A 71 56.04 -33.80 15.35
CA ASP A 71 57.43 -34.08 15.03
C ASP A 71 58.29 -34.19 16.30
N GLN A 72 58.07 -33.31 17.29
CA GLN A 72 58.74 -33.37 18.58
C GLN A 72 58.40 -34.64 19.38
N LEU A 73 57.14 -35.09 19.34
CA LEU A 73 56.72 -36.34 19.97
C LEU A 73 57.39 -37.54 19.31
N SER A 74 57.46 -37.55 17.97
CA SER A 74 58.17 -38.60 17.21
C SER A 74 59.65 -38.67 17.59
N LEU A 75 60.32 -37.52 17.65
CA LEU A 75 61.74 -37.42 18.04
C LEU A 75 61.97 -37.88 19.48
N LYS A 76 61.16 -37.41 20.46
CA LYS A 76 61.29 -37.81 21.86
C LYS A 76 61.03 -39.29 22.08
N LEU A 77 60.05 -39.86 21.36
CA LEU A 77 59.77 -41.30 21.44
C LEU A 77 60.98 -42.10 20.92
N HIS A 78 61.58 -41.66 19.82
CA HIS A 78 62.78 -42.29 19.28
C HIS A 78 63.98 -42.17 20.24
N GLU A 79 64.18 -41.01 20.87
CA GLU A 79 65.23 -40.77 21.85
C GLU A 79 65.06 -41.63 23.12
N HIS A 80 63.84 -41.73 23.66
CA HIS A 80 63.54 -42.60 24.80
C HIS A 80 63.73 -44.08 24.46
N ASN A 81 63.36 -44.52 23.26
CA ASN A 81 63.60 -45.90 22.82
C ASN A 81 65.10 -46.18 22.72
N LYS A 82 65.88 -45.26 22.16
CA LYS A 82 67.34 -45.38 22.09
C LYS A 82 67.96 -45.47 23.49
N SER A 83 67.56 -44.58 24.40
CA SER A 83 68.02 -44.59 25.80
C SER A 83 67.62 -45.89 26.53
N PHE A 84 66.41 -46.40 26.30
CA PHE A 84 65.97 -47.69 26.85
C PHE A 84 66.81 -48.86 26.34
N LEU A 85 67.09 -48.91 25.03
CA LEU A 85 67.93 -49.94 24.42
C LEU A 85 69.38 -49.85 24.93
N ASP A 86 69.94 -48.65 25.02
CA ASP A 86 71.28 -48.43 25.53
C ASP A 86 71.39 -48.85 27.01
N THR A 87 70.39 -48.50 27.82
CA THR A 87 70.32 -48.90 29.23
C THR A 87 70.16 -50.42 29.38
N THR A 88 69.32 -51.04 28.55
CA THR A 88 69.13 -52.49 28.52
C THR A 88 70.42 -53.21 28.13
N LYS A 89 71.15 -52.69 27.13
CA LYS A 89 72.46 -53.19 26.71
C LYS A 89 73.50 -53.08 27.82
N LEU A 90 73.46 -51.99 28.59
CA LEU A 90 74.32 -51.78 29.76
C LEU A 90 74.04 -52.79 30.89
N ILE A 91 72.74 -53.03 31.18
CA ILE A 91 72.30 -54.03 32.17
C ILE A 91 72.70 -55.44 31.74
N ILE A 92 72.54 -55.77 30.45
CA ILE A 92 72.93 -57.07 29.89
C ILE A 92 74.46 -57.22 29.87
N ASN A 93 75.23 -56.17 29.62
CA ASN A 93 76.70 -56.25 29.58
C ASN A 93 77.35 -56.28 30.98
N ALA A 94 76.68 -55.75 32.01
CA ALA A 94 77.13 -55.83 33.41
C ALA A 94 77.00 -57.26 34.02
N SER A 95 76.67 -58.27 33.21
CA SER A 95 76.27 -59.63 33.59
C SER A 95 77.41 -60.58 33.99
N SER A 96 78.52 -60.07 34.51
CA SER A 96 79.54 -60.92 35.14
C SER A 96 79.10 -61.35 36.55
N SER A 97 78.29 -62.42 36.60
CA SER A 97 78.35 -63.53 37.57
C SER A 97 77.57 -63.61 38.91
N GLU A 98 76.62 -62.76 39.35
CA GLU A 98 75.86 -63.14 40.59
C GLU A 98 74.49 -62.50 40.92
N SER A 99 73.75 -61.89 39.98
CA SER A 99 72.53 -61.16 40.40
C SER A 99 71.35 -61.09 39.40
N ALA A 100 70.92 -62.26 38.90
CA ALA A 100 69.74 -62.38 38.04
C ALA A 100 68.45 -61.76 38.64
N ASP A 101 68.19 -61.93 39.94
CA ASP A 101 67.00 -61.34 40.59
C ASP A 101 67.08 -59.80 40.71
N LYS A 102 68.28 -59.24 40.90
CA LYS A 102 68.45 -57.78 40.89
C LYS A 102 68.27 -57.20 39.49
N ILE A 103 68.66 -57.94 38.45
CA ILE A 103 68.40 -57.58 37.05
C ILE A 103 66.91 -57.59 36.76
N ILE A 104 66.18 -58.64 37.16
CA ILE A 104 64.71 -58.70 36.97
C ILE A 104 64.05 -57.51 37.66
N ASN A 105 64.47 -57.17 38.88
CA ASN A 105 63.91 -56.02 39.61
C ASN A 105 64.27 -54.66 38.98
N LEU A 106 65.52 -54.44 38.57
CA LEU A 106 65.95 -53.19 37.92
C LEU A 106 65.31 -53.03 36.53
N PHE A 107 65.17 -54.14 35.80
CA PHE A 107 64.54 -54.15 34.49
C PHE A 107 63.03 -53.90 34.59
N ASN A 108 62.35 -54.54 35.56
CA ASN A 108 60.94 -54.25 35.84
C ASN A 108 60.75 -52.77 36.19
N ARG A 109 61.62 -52.21 37.05
CA ARG A 109 61.56 -50.78 37.39
C ARG A 109 61.77 -49.88 36.16
N ASN A 110 62.73 -50.21 35.29
CA ASN A 110 62.99 -49.45 34.07
C ASN A 110 61.82 -49.56 33.06
N THR A 111 61.21 -50.74 32.97
CA THR A 111 60.01 -50.97 32.15
C THR A 111 58.82 -50.16 32.68
N ASP A 112 58.61 -50.15 33.98
CA ASP A 112 57.53 -49.38 34.61
C ASP A 112 57.77 -47.87 34.45
N ASP A 113 59.01 -47.38 34.57
CA ASP A 113 59.37 -45.98 34.30
C ASP A 113 59.12 -45.59 32.83
N PHE A 114 59.44 -46.47 31.88
CA PHE A 114 59.16 -46.26 30.46
C PHE A 114 57.65 -46.22 30.19
N VAL A 115 56.89 -47.14 30.75
CA VAL A 115 55.42 -47.20 30.62
C VAL A 115 54.76 -45.96 31.24
N ASN A 116 55.21 -45.52 32.42
CA ASN A 116 54.69 -44.32 33.05
C ASN A 116 54.95 -43.08 32.19
N LYS A 117 56.14 -42.95 31.59
CA LYS A 117 56.44 -41.85 30.67
C LYS A 117 55.57 -41.90 29.41
N ILE A 118 55.36 -43.06 28.80
CA ILE A 118 54.46 -43.21 27.64
C ILE A 118 53.01 -42.87 28.00
N ASN A 119 52.52 -43.31 29.17
CA ASN A 119 51.15 -43.02 29.64
C ASN A 119 50.90 -41.53 29.91
N THR A 120 51.95 -40.73 30.21
CA THR A 120 51.80 -39.27 30.33
C THR A 120 51.71 -38.55 28.99
N ILE A 121 52.12 -39.21 27.89
CA ILE A 121 52.26 -38.61 26.58
C ILE A 121 51.11 -39.00 25.63
N ILE A 122 50.50 -40.18 25.81
CA ILE A 122 49.44 -40.71 24.93
C ILE A 122 48.06 -40.65 25.62
N PRO A 123 46.97 -40.23 24.92
CA PRO A 123 45.62 -40.20 25.48
C PRO A 123 45.11 -41.58 25.97
N LYS A 124 44.34 -41.59 27.07
CA LYS A 124 43.84 -42.78 27.79
C LYS A 124 43.03 -43.80 26.98
N THR A 125 42.66 -43.50 25.74
CA THR A 125 41.77 -44.33 24.90
C THR A 125 42.38 -45.64 24.40
N HIS A 126 43.70 -45.83 24.49
CA HIS A 126 44.39 -47.04 23.98
C HIS A 126 45.29 -47.74 25.02
N GLN A 127 45.03 -47.50 26.31
CA GLN A 127 45.85 -47.96 27.43
C GLN A 127 45.93 -49.51 27.54
N GLU A 128 44.89 -50.23 27.12
CA GLU A 128 44.84 -51.70 27.13
C GLU A 128 45.87 -52.37 26.22
N GLN A 129 46.12 -51.82 25.02
CA GLN A 129 47.06 -52.40 24.06
C GLN A 129 48.52 -52.26 24.54
N ILE A 130 48.82 -51.19 25.27
CA ILE A 130 50.13 -50.94 25.90
C ILE A 130 50.35 -51.88 27.10
N LEU A 131 49.30 -52.14 27.89
CA LEU A 131 49.32 -53.08 29.02
C LEU A 131 49.53 -54.54 28.60
N ILE A 132 48.90 -54.97 27.50
CA ILE A 132 49.07 -56.33 26.95
C ILE A 132 50.53 -56.55 26.53
N LEU A 133 51.13 -55.54 25.89
CA LEU A 133 52.52 -55.58 25.47
C LEU A 133 53.50 -55.58 26.66
N GLN A 134 53.25 -54.75 27.68
CA GLN A 134 54.06 -54.72 28.91
C GLN A 134 54.21 -56.14 29.48
N LYS A 135 53.11 -56.89 29.50
CA LYS A 135 53.07 -58.26 29.99
C LYS A 135 53.89 -59.20 29.10
N THR A 136 53.77 -59.10 27.77
CA THR A 136 54.52 -59.94 26.84
C THR A 136 56.04 -59.68 26.89
N ILE A 137 56.47 -58.42 26.98
CA ILE A 137 57.90 -58.07 27.12
C ILE A 137 58.44 -58.60 28.46
N GLN A 138 57.72 -58.39 29.57
CA GLN A 138 58.11 -58.91 30.88
C GLN A 138 58.21 -60.43 30.92
N ASP A 139 57.29 -61.15 30.27
CA ASP A 139 57.28 -62.61 30.25
C ASP A 139 58.42 -63.18 29.38
N ASP A 140 58.70 -62.59 28.22
CA ASP A 140 59.84 -62.98 27.36
C ASP A 140 61.19 -62.73 28.04
N LEU A 141 61.32 -61.64 28.81
CA LEU A 141 62.52 -61.31 29.59
C LEU A 141 62.75 -62.25 30.76
N LYS A 142 61.70 -62.58 31.51
CA LYS A 142 61.77 -63.60 32.57
C LYS A 142 62.20 -64.95 31.99
N THR A 143 61.80 -65.24 30.75
CA THR A 143 62.16 -66.47 30.06
C THR A 143 63.64 -66.42 29.65
N PHE A 144 64.10 -65.33 29.01
CA PHE A 144 65.49 -65.17 28.57
C PHE A 144 66.51 -65.15 29.72
N VAL A 145 66.23 -64.44 30.80
CA VAL A 145 67.11 -64.38 31.99
C VAL A 145 67.22 -65.75 32.68
N LYS A 146 66.14 -66.57 32.65
CA LYS A 146 66.17 -67.94 33.17
C LYS A 146 66.95 -68.92 32.29
N SER A 147 67.14 -68.63 31.00
CA SER A 147 67.85 -69.50 30.05
C SER A 147 69.39 -69.40 30.12
N ASN A 148 69.93 -68.55 31.01
CA ASN A 148 71.34 -68.34 31.35
C ASN A 148 72.38 -69.07 30.46
N SER A 149 72.92 -68.39 29.45
CA SER A 149 74.13 -68.83 28.72
C SER A 149 74.86 -67.61 28.17
N GLY A 150 76.02 -67.29 28.75
CA GLY A 150 76.83 -66.11 28.42
C GLY A 150 77.49 -66.17 27.05
N SER A 151 76.71 -66.12 25.96
CA SER A 151 77.25 -65.88 24.62
C SER A 151 76.79 -64.52 24.08
N GLU A 152 77.75 -63.76 23.56
CA GLU A 152 77.55 -62.43 22.97
C GLU A 152 76.56 -62.48 21.78
N SER A 153 76.43 -63.63 21.12
CA SER A 153 75.51 -63.83 19.98
C SER A 153 74.04 -63.91 20.40
N LEU A 154 73.71 -64.58 21.51
CA LEU A 154 72.34 -64.69 22.02
C LEU A 154 71.83 -63.35 22.54
N ASN A 155 72.71 -62.55 23.17
CA ASN A 155 72.39 -61.19 23.58
C ASN A 155 72.05 -60.29 22.39
N LYS A 156 72.75 -60.48 21.25
CA LYS A 156 72.50 -59.71 20.02
C LYS A 156 71.19 -60.13 19.33
N GLU A 157 70.88 -61.43 19.27
CA GLU A 157 69.59 -61.92 18.76
C GLU A 157 68.40 -61.45 19.61
N PHE A 158 68.57 -61.44 20.93
CA PHE A 158 67.55 -60.95 21.85
C PHE A 158 67.31 -59.44 21.71
N LEU A 159 68.37 -58.64 21.61
CA LEU A 159 68.26 -57.20 21.36
C LEU A 159 67.56 -56.92 20.03
N ASN A 160 67.89 -57.65 18.97
CA ASN A 160 67.22 -57.52 17.66
C ASN A 160 65.73 -57.91 17.74
N THR A 161 65.37 -58.89 18.57
CA THR A 161 63.98 -59.32 18.79
C THR A 161 63.18 -58.25 19.55
N ILE A 162 63.76 -57.66 20.60
CA ILE A 162 63.15 -56.53 21.33
C ILE A 162 63.01 -55.33 20.40
N GLU A 163 64.04 -54.98 19.63
CA GLU A 163 64.01 -53.86 18.68
C GLU A 163 62.92 -54.05 17.62
N SER A 164 62.81 -55.25 17.04
CA SER A 164 61.76 -55.58 16.06
C SER A 164 60.35 -55.49 16.65
N LYS A 165 60.16 -55.92 17.91
CA LYS A 165 58.88 -55.78 18.61
C LYS A 165 58.57 -54.32 18.93
N ILE A 166 59.55 -53.53 19.40
CA ILE A 166 59.44 -52.07 19.60
C ILE A 166 59.00 -51.37 18.30
N LEU A 167 59.60 -51.71 17.17
CA LEU A 167 59.23 -51.17 15.86
C LEU A 167 57.79 -51.56 15.47
N ALA A 168 57.36 -52.79 15.75
CA ALA A 168 56.00 -53.23 15.46
C ALA A 168 54.92 -52.44 16.25
N ILE A 169 55.26 -51.94 17.45
CA ILE A 169 54.37 -51.10 18.27
C ILE A 169 54.36 -49.65 17.81
N GLN A 170 55.48 -49.16 17.26
CA GLN A 170 55.58 -47.78 16.77
C GLN A 170 54.67 -47.53 15.58
N GLN A 171 54.52 -48.50 14.67
CA GLN A 171 53.72 -48.34 13.44
C GLN A 171 52.25 -47.93 13.69
N PRO A 172 51.48 -48.62 14.57
CA PRO A 172 50.11 -48.21 14.86
C PRO A 172 50.02 -46.85 15.59
N ILE A 173 50.99 -46.51 16.46
CA ILE A 173 51.02 -45.20 17.15
C ILE A 173 51.26 -44.06 16.15
N PHE A 174 52.23 -44.23 15.24
CA PHE A 174 52.50 -43.23 14.20
C PHE A 174 51.33 -43.10 13.23
N SER A 175 50.71 -44.22 12.83
CA SER A 175 49.50 -44.21 11.99
C SER A 175 48.33 -43.49 12.67
N PHE A 176 48.14 -43.69 13.97
CA PHE A 176 47.10 -43.01 14.75
C PHE A 176 47.34 -41.49 14.87
N ILE A 177 48.58 -41.07 15.14
CA ILE A 177 48.94 -39.64 15.20
C ILE A 177 48.75 -39.00 13.83
N HIS A 178 49.18 -39.68 12.77
CA HIS A 178 49.05 -39.18 11.40
C HIS A 178 47.58 -39.03 10.98
N ASN A 179 46.75 -40.05 11.21
CA ASN A 179 45.32 -40.03 10.87
C ASN A 179 44.56 -38.95 11.67
N ASN A 180 44.87 -38.76 12.96
CA ASN A 180 44.28 -37.66 13.73
C ASN A 180 44.70 -36.29 13.20
N ASN A 181 45.98 -36.11 12.85
CA ASN A 181 46.46 -34.85 12.26
C ASN A 181 45.78 -34.56 10.92
N GLU A 182 45.56 -35.58 10.10
CA GLU A 182 44.88 -35.44 8.81
C GLU A 182 43.40 -35.05 9.02
N GLN A 183 42.68 -35.72 9.91
CA GLN A 183 41.28 -35.39 10.22
C GLN A 183 41.11 -34.01 10.83
N ILE A 184 42.00 -33.61 11.76
CA ILE A 184 42.00 -32.27 12.33
C ILE A 184 42.28 -31.24 11.24
N SER A 185 43.28 -31.49 10.37
CA SER A 185 43.59 -30.61 9.25
C SER A 185 42.41 -30.44 8.28
N GLN A 186 41.71 -31.53 7.96
CA GLN A 186 40.51 -31.51 7.11
C GLN A 186 39.35 -30.74 7.75
N LYS A 187 39.10 -30.94 9.06
CA LYS A 187 38.08 -30.18 9.79
C LYS A 187 38.43 -28.68 9.88
N LEU A 188 39.72 -28.36 10.01
CA LEU A 188 40.24 -26.99 10.04
C LEU A 188 40.07 -26.30 8.67
N THR A 189 40.36 -27.00 7.57
CA THR A 189 40.17 -26.47 6.22
C THR A 189 38.70 -26.25 5.91
N ASN A 190 37.81 -27.15 6.34
CA ASN A 190 36.37 -26.99 6.15
C ASN A 190 35.81 -25.77 6.91
N LEU A 191 36.32 -25.49 8.12
CA LEU A 191 35.99 -24.26 8.86
C LEU A 191 36.49 -22.97 8.16
N SER A 192 37.57 -23.06 7.38
CA SER A 192 38.07 -21.92 6.59
C SER A 192 37.27 -21.66 5.31
N ASP A 193 36.57 -22.69 4.80
CA ASP A 193 35.73 -22.63 3.60
C ASP A 193 34.27 -22.20 3.87
N ASP A 194 33.87 -22.07 5.15
CA ASP A 194 32.57 -21.53 5.59
C ASP A 194 32.33 -20.03 5.24
N LYS A 195 33.24 -19.42 4.46
CA LYS A 195 33.02 -18.15 3.75
C LYS A 195 31.78 -18.16 2.84
N GLN A 196 31.30 -19.33 2.42
CA GLN A 196 30.12 -19.46 1.56
C GLN A 196 28.80 -19.18 2.29
N SER A 197 28.71 -19.50 3.60
CA SER A 197 27.52 -19.22 4.43
C SER A 197 27.32 -17.71 4.61
N ASN A 198 28.38 -16.97 4.90
CA ASN A 198 28.33 -15.50 5.02
C ASN A 198 27.99 -14.79 3.69
N ASN A 199 28.40 -15.34 2.54
CA ASN A 199 28.00 -14.80 1.24
C ASN A 199 26.51 -14.94 0.96
N LYS A 200 25.87 -16.00 1.49
CA LYS A 200 24.42 -16.17 1.37
C LYS A 200 23.68 -15.13 2.21
N THR A 201 24.08 -14.95 3.47
CA THR A 201 23.52 -13.92 4.35
C THR A 201 23.71 -12.51 3.77
N MET A 202 24.88 -12.24 3.17
CA MET A 202 25.17 -10.96 2.54
C MET A 202 24.35 -10.75 1.28
N ARG A 203 24.13 -11.78 0.44
CA ARG A 203 23.23 -11.70 -0.71
C ARG A 203 21.77 -11.51 -0.31
N GLU A 204 21.34 -12.13 0.78
CA GLU A 204 19.98 -11.95 1.33
C GLU A 204 19.80 -10.53 1.88
N LEU A 205 20.80 -9.98 2.57
CA LEU A 205 20.83 -8.58 2.98
C LEU A 205 20.83 -7.62 1.78
N ASP A 206 21.65 -7.89 0.77
CA ASP A 206 21.71 -7.07 -0.45
C ASP A 206 20.38 -7.15 -1.22
N THR A 207 19.73 -8.32 -1.24
CA THR A 207 18.38 -8.49 -1.79
C THR A 207 17.33 -7.74 -0.97
N TYR A 208 17.46 -7.73 0.37
CA TYR A 208 16.55 -7.01 1.26
C TYR A 208 16.72 -5.49 1.12
N LEU A 209 17.95 -4.98 1.07
CA LEU A 209 18.26 -3.57 0.83
C LEU A 209 17.81 -3.13 -0.56
N ASN A 210 17.99 -3.96 -1.59
CA ASN A 210 17.48 -3.67 -2.92
C ASN A 210 15.95 -3.66 -2.96
N LYS A 211 15.26 -4.56 -2.24
CA LYS A 211 13.80 -4.52 -2.11
C LYS A 211 13.34 -3.29 -1.32
N PHE A 212 14.02 -2.93 -0.23
CA PHE A 212 13.76 -1.73 0.56
C PHE A 212 13.89 -0.46 -0.29
N ASN A 213 14.92 -0.39 -1.13
CA ASN A 213 15.21 0.78 -1.97
C ASN A 213 14.36 0.87 -3.23
N ASN A 214 13.86 -0.25 -3.78
CA ASN A 214 13.21 -0.27 -5.10
C ASN A 214 11.73 -0.74 -5.10
N SER A 215 11.21 -1.26 -3.99
CA SER A 215 9.80 -1.66 -3.91
C SER A 215 8.89 -0.44 -3.69
N SER A 216 8.06 -0.13 -4.70
CA SER A 216 7.02 0.90 -4.60
C SER A 216 6.02 0.61 -3.49
N GLN A 217 5.65 -0.66 -3.29
CA GLN A 217 4.73 -1.08 -2.23
C GLN A 217 5.30 -0.83 -0.84
N PHE A 218 6.59 -1.14 -0.62
CA PHE A 218 7.23 -0.94 0.68
C PHE A 218 7.39 0.56 1.00
N LYS A 219 7.76 1.37 -0.01
CA LYS A 219 7.79 2.84 0.10
C LYS A 219 6.41 3.44 0.39
N GLY A 220 5.35 2.88 -0.22
CA GLY A 220 3.96 3.24 0.06
C GLY A 220 3.59 2.97 1.52
N ASN A 221 3.84 1.75 2.00
CA ASN A 221 3.56 1.39 3.40
C ASN A 221 4.28 2.30 4.42
N ILE A 222 5.56 2.62 4.18
CA ILE A 222 6.30 3.56 5.04
C ILE A 222 5.68 4.95 4.98
N SER A 223 5.28 5.41 3.80
CA SER A 223 4.60 6.69 3.61
C SER A 223 3.34 6.79 4.46
N GLU A 224 2.52 5.75 4.44
CA GLU A 224 1.27 5.70 5.21
C GLU A 224 1.54 5.67 6.71
N ILE A 225 2.53 4.91 7.18
CA ILE A 225 2.92 4.89 8.60
C ILE A 225 3.33 6.30 9.06
N LYS A 226 4.17 6.99 8.28
CA LYS A 226 4.57 8.37 8.59
C LYS A 226 3.38 9.32 8.66
N LEU A 227 2.47 9.25 7.68
CA LEU A 227 1.28 10.08 7.69
C LEU A 227 0.39 9.75 8.90
N SER A 228 0.23 8.48 9.24
CA SER A 228 -0.52 8.03 10.41
C SER A 228 0.05 8.62 11.70
N GLU A 229 1.37 8.60 11.88
CA GLU A 229 2.03 9.22 13.05
C GLU A 229 1.73 10.72 13.14
N VAL A 230 1.78 11.44 12.01
CA VAL A 230 1.47 12.87 11.95
C VAL A 230 0.00 13.13 12.31
N LEU A 231 -0.93 12.35 11.75
CA LEU A 231 -2.36 12.49 12.04
C LEU A 231 -2.68 12.25 13.52
N HIS A 232 -2.12 11.19 14.12
CA HIS A 232 -2.31 10.90 15.55
C HIS A 232 -1.70 11.99 16.45
N LYS A 233 -0.61 12.62 16.01
CA LYS A 233 0.03 13.72 16.76
C LYS A 233 -0.81 15.00 16.70
N LEU A 234 -1.36 15.33 15.53
CA LEU A 234 -2.22 16.51 15.33
C LEU A 234 -3.58 16.34 16.02
N TYR A 235 -4.25 15.20 15.80
CA TYR A 235 -5.65 15.00 16.18
C TYR A 235 -5.82 14.01 17.33
N LYS A 236 -5.23 14.31 18.49
CA LYS A 236 -5.21 13.42 19.66
C LYS A 236 -6.58 13.00 20.22
N LYS A 237 -7.63 13.80 19.94
CA LYS A 237 -9.01 13.55 20.38
C LYS A 237 -9.90 12.96 19.28
N ALA A 238 -9.37 12.82 18.06
CA ALA A 238 -10.12 12.31 16.92
C ALA A 238 -10.00 10.78 16.84
N THR A 239 -10.96 10.15 16.19
CA THR A 239 -10.87 8.76 15.78
C THR A 239 -10.24 8.71 14.39
N ILE A 240 -9.08 8.06 14.28
CA ILE A 240 -8.38 7.84 13.01
C ILE A 240 -8.49 6.37 12.67
N THR A 241 -9.30 6.05 11.66
CA THR A 241 -9.50 4.68 11.19
C THR A 241 -8.56 4.40 10.02
N ASP A 242 -7.80 3.31 10.12
CA ASP A 242 -6.94 2.81 9.05
C ASP A 242 -7.78 1.92 8.10
N SER A 243 -8.02 2.42 6.90
CA SER A 243 -8.87 1.78 5.89
C SER A 243 -8.11 1.33 4.64
N ARG A 244 -6.77 1.27 4.70
CA ARG A 244 -5.88 0.91 3.58
C ARG A 244 -6.20 -0.42 2.88
N ARG A 245 -6.90 -1.32 3.57
CA ARG A 245 -7.25 -2.66 3.08
C ARG A 245 -8.69 -2.75 2.57
N ASP A 246 -9.49 -1.73 2.82
CA ASP A 246 -10.89 -1.72 2.48
C ASP A 246 -11.09 -1.23 1.05
N LYS A 247 -11.97 -1.89 0.31
CA LYS A 247 -12.32 -1.44 -1.04
C LYS A 247 -13.14 -0.16 -0.92
N ASN A 248 -12.77 0.84 -1.71
CA ASN A 248 -13.48 2.13 -1.80
C ASN A 248 -13.47 2.94 -0.49
N ALA A 249 -12.52 2.68 0.39
CA ALA A 249 -12.20 3.54 1.51
C ALA A 249 -10.74 3.96 1.27
N GLY A 250 -10.44 5.26 1.41
CA GLY A 250 -9.07 5.75 1.21
C GLY A 250 -8.08 5.15 2.22
N ASP A 251 -6.90 5.73 2.35
CA ASP A 251 -5.91 5.20 3.30
C ASP A 251 -6.33 5.40 4.76
N PHE A 252 -6.89 6.57 5.09
CA PHE A 252 -7.35 6.89 6.43
C PHE A 252 -8.71 7.59 6.43
N ILE A 253 -9.47 7.41 7.51
CA ILE A 253 -10.70 8.16 7.76
C ILE A 253 -10.52 8.92 9.08
N LEU A 254 -10.71 10.25 9.01
CA LEU A 254 -10.60 11.14 10.15
C LEU A 254 -11.99 11.57 10.63
N GLU A 255 -12.36 11.11 11.82
CA GLU A 255 -13.61 11.46 12.50
C GLU A 255 -13.33 12.33 13.72
N ARG A 256 -13.95 13.50 13.76
CA ARG A 256 -13.74 14.51 14.80
C ARG A 256 -15.08 14.92 15.38
N GLU A 257 -15.10 15.23 16.66
CA GLU A 257 -16.30 15.64 17.36
C GLU A 257 -16.94 16.87 16.69
N ASN A 258 -18.24 16.80 16.39
CA ASN A 258 -19.02 17.87 15.75
C ASN A 258 -18.45 18.41 14.42
N LYS A 259 -17.67 17.60 13.69
CA LYS A 259 -17.12 17.95 12.37
C LYS A 259 -17.45 16.86 11.36
N ASN A 260 -17.49 17.24 10.08
CA ASN A 260 -17.72 16.28 9.00
C ASN A 260 -16.51 15.33 8.86
N THR A 261 -16.80 14.06 8.61
CA THR A 261 -15.78 13.02 8.37
C THR A 261 -14.99 13.32 7.10
N ILE A 262 -13.67 13.13 7.18
CA ILE A 262 -12.76 13.35 6.05
C ILE A 262 -12.07 12.03 5.68
N LEU A 263 -12.20 11.63 4.43
CA LEU A 263 -11.44 10.54 3.82
C LEU A 263 -10.10 11.08 3.31
N ILE A 264 -9.00 10.46 3.73
CA ILE A 264 -7.64 10.89 3.42
C ILE A 264 -6.98 9.83 2.53
N GLU A 265 -6.50 10.27 1.37
CA GLU A 265 -5.74 9.44 0.43
C GLU A 265 -4.31 9.97 0.33
N ASN A 266 -3.30 9.09 0.44
CA ASN A 266 -1.89 9.42 0.51
C ASN A 266 -1.11 8.80 -0.65
N LYS A 267 -0.47 9.65 -1.46
CA LYS A 267 0.37 9.20 -2.59
C LYS A 267 1.80 9.67 -2.42
N ARG A 268 2.73 8.74 -2.68
CA ARG A 268 4.18 8.98 -2.68
C ARG A 268 4.80 8.54 -3.99
N TYR A 269 4.78 9.43 -4.98
CA TYR A 269 5.55 9.28 -6.21
C TYR A 269 6.78 10.19 -6.12
N GLU A 270 7.96 9.67 -6.48
CA GLU A 270 9.23 10.40 -6.36
C GLU A 270 9.55 11.25 -7.60
N THR A 271 9.38 10.68 -8.79
CA THR A 271 9.88 11.29 -10.04
C THR A 271 8.79 11.63 -11.05
N GLN A 272 7.58 11.17 -10.83
CA GLN A 272 6.45 11.37 -11.73
C GLN A 272 5.27 11.96 -10.97
N HIS A 273 4.44 12.73 -11.67
CA HIS A 273 3.19 13.21 -11.09
C HIS A 273 2.22 12.07 -10.81
N VAL A 274 1.37 12.26 -9.82
CA VAL A 274 0.25 11.36 -9.54
C VAL A 274 -0.67 11.32 -10.77
N PRO A 275 -0.93 10.13 -11.36
CA PRO A 275 -1.75 10.00 -12.57
C PRO A 275 -3.21 10.42 -12.36
N ALA A 276 -3.87 10.81 -13.46
CA ALA A 276 -5.27 11.21 -13.42
C ALA A 276 -6.20 10.07 -12.96
N GLU A 277 -5.85 8.81 -13.23
CA GLU A 277 -6.59 7.62 -12.79
C GLU A 277 -6.72 7.55 -11.26
N GLU A 278 -5.67 7.95 -10.52
CA GLU A 278 -5.68 7.98 -9.05
C GLU A 278 -6.62 9.08 -8.52
N THR A 279 -6.57 10.27 -9.11
CA THR A 279 -7.48 11.38 -8.73
C THR A 279 -8.95 11.04 -9.03
N ASN A 280 -9.21 10.36 -10.15
CA ASN A 280 -10.53 9.87 -10.53
C ASN A 280 -11.02 8.74 -9.62
N LYS A 281 -10.11 7.84 -9.19
CA LYS A 281 -10.43 6.80 -8.22
C LYS A 281 -10.81 7.42 -6.87
N PHE A 282 -9.99 8.33 -6.37
CA PHE A 282 -10.26 9.07 -5.14
C PHE A 282 -11.62 9.79 -5.17
N LEU A 283 -11.94 10.47 -6.28
CA LEU A 283 -13.23 11.12 -6.48
C LEU A 283 -14.40 10.11 -6.40
N ARG A 284 -14.27 8.93 -7.02
CA ARG A 284 -15.29 7.87 -6.94
C ARG A 284 -15.45 7.33 -5.51
N ASP A 285 -14.35 7.12 -4.81
CA ASP A 285 -14.36 6.59 -3.46
C ASP A 285 -15.06 7.57 -2.51
N CYS A 286 -14.72 8.86 -2.57
CA CYS A 286 -15.39 9.91 -1.79
C CYS A 286 -16.89 10.03 -2.10
N LYS A 287 -17.29 9.92 -3.38
CA LYS A 287 -18.71 9.88 -3.77
C LYS A 287 -19.43 8.69 -3.16
N SER A 288 -18.83 7.50 -3.24
CA SER A 288 -19.46 6.27 -2.73
C SER A 288 -19.63 6.27 -1.20
N GLN A 289 -18.68 6.88 -0.49
CA GLN A 289 -18.70 7.01 0.97
C GLN A 289 -19.48 8.24 1.47
N ASN A 290 -19.82 9.18 0.57
CA ASN A 290 -20.47 10.45 0.89
C ASN A 290 -19.70 11.27 1.95
N MET A 291 -18.37 11.37 1.78
CA MET A 291 -17.47 12.05 2.72
C MET A 291 -16.74 13.22 2.05
N ASN A 292 -16.31 14.18 2.87
CA ASN A 292 -15.29 15.14 2.44
C ASN A 292 -13.99 14.38 2.18
N GLY A 293 -13.14 14.90 1.31
CA GLY A 293 -11.91 14.22 0.93
C GLY A 293 -10.69 15.11 0.95
N LEU A 294 -9.56 14.55 1.37
CA LEU A 294 -8.24 15.14 1.29
C LEU A 294 -7.30 14.20 0.55
N MET A 295 -6.87 14.57 -0.65
CA MET A 295 -5.84 13.83 -1.39
C MET A 295 -4.49 14.52 -1.24
N ILE A 296 -3.52 13.78 -0.72
CA ILE A 296 -2.20 14.27 -0.36
C ILE A 296 -1.16 13.62 -1.28
N SER A 297 -0.40 14.43 -1.99
CA SER A 297 0.81 13.99 -2.69
C SER A 297 2.05 14.47 -1.94
N GLN A 298 2.89 13.54 -1.49
CA GLN A 298 4.00 13.85 -0.58
C GLN A 298 5.17 14.54 -1.29
N HIS A 299 5.62 14.02 -2.44
CA HIS A 299 6.85 14.47 -3.11
C HIS A 299 6.66 14.94 -4.57
N SER A 300 5.42 14.92 -5.08
CA SER A 300 5.15 15.20 -6.50
C SER A 300 3.87 16.02 -6.71
N GLY A 301 3.70 16.59 -7.90
CA GLY A 301 2.43 17.18 -8.34
C GLY A 301 1.37 16.14 -8.73
N PHE A 302 0.16 16.60 -9.03
CA PHE A 302 -0.84 15.81 -9.75
C PHE A 302 -0.77 16.11 -11.25
N ALA A 303 -1.14 15.15 -12.10
CA ALA A 303 -1.14 15.35 -13.54
C ALA A 303 -2.24 16.31 -14.02
N ASN A 304 -3.39 16.32 -13.34
CA ASN A 304 -4.61 17.02 -13.74
C ASN A 304 -5.18 17.94 -12.64
N LYS A 305 -4.44 18.17 -11.55
CA LYS A 305 -4.86 19.00 -10.41
C LYS A 305 -3.72 19.91 -9.96
N ASN A 306 -4.05 21.12 -9.56
CA ASN A 306 -3.11 22.08 -8.99
C ASN A 306 -2.97 21.88 -7.48
N ASN A 307 -1.94 22.50 -6.90
CA ASN A 307 -1.79 22.53 -5.44
C ASN A 307 -2.93 23.37 -4.82
N PHE A 308 -3.52 22.87 -3.72
CA PHE A 308 -4.70 23.43 -3.06
C PHE A 308 -5.92 23.59 -3.99
N GLU A 309 -6.04 22.74 -5.00
CA GLU A 309 -7.25 22.72 -5.83
C GLU A 309 -8.42 22.13 -5.04
N ILE A 310 -9.59 22.78 -5.13
CA ILE A 310 -10.80 22.41 -4.42
C ILE A 310 -11.86 22.01 -5.44
N ASP A 311 -12.36 20.79 -5.32
CA ASP A 311 -13.55 20.33 -6.01
C ASP A 311 -14.72 20.23 -5.02
N ILE A 312 -15.90 20.68 -5.44
CA ILE A 312 -17.14 20.53 -4.66
C ILE A 312 -18.04 19.55 -5.40
N ASN A 313 -18.40 18.45 -4.75
CA ASN A 313 -19.29 17.46 -5.32
C ASN A 313 -20.34 17.01 -4.29
N GLU A 314 -21.63 17.18 -4.61
CA GLU A 314 -22.75 16.80 -3.72
C GLU A 314 -22.59 17.37 -2.30
N ASN A 315 -22.23 18.66 -2.23
CA ASN A 315 -21.96 19.41 -0.99
C ASN A 315 -20.78 18.87 -0.16
N LYS A 316 -19.99 17.95 -0.70
CA LYS A 316 -18.72 17.51 -0.12
C LYS A 316 -17.56 18.26 -0.73
N VAL A 317 -16.62 18.64 0.13
CA VAL A 317 -15.40 19.35 -0.22
C VAL A 317 -14.27 18.35 -0.41
N LEU A 318 -13.64 18.39 -1.58
CA LEU A 318 -12.52 17.55 -1.97
C LEU A 318 -11.32 18.45 -2.22
N LEU A 319 -10.26 18.28 -1.44
CA LEU A 319 -9.07 19.10 -1.51
C LEU A 319 -7.88 18.28 -1.99
N TYR A 320 -7.10 18.84 -2.92
CA TYR A 320 -5.89 18.25 -3.48
C TYR A 320 -4.67 19.08 -3.09
N ILE A 321 -3.71 18.49 -2.37
CA ILE A 321 -2.46 19.16 -1.95
C ILE A 321 -1.23 18.40 -2.43
N THR A 322 -0.20 19.14 -2.85
CA THR A 322 1.05 18.59 -3.42
C THR A 322 2.27 19.04 -2.63
N TYR A 323 3.37 18.28 -2.75
CA TYR A 323 4.66 18.56 -2.12
C TYR A 323 4.57 18.80 -0.59
N VAL A 324 3.74 18.00 0.08
CA VAL A 324 3.43 18.19 1.51
C VAL A 324 4.57 17.73 2.41
N ASP A 325 5.31 16.70 1.99
CA ASP A 325 6.40 16.07 2.77
C ASP A 325 6.06 15.86 4.26
N TYR A 326 4.85 15.35 4.52
CA TYR A 326 4.32 15.07 5.86
C TYR A 326 4.31 16.28 6.81
N ASN A 327 4.37 17.50 6.28
CA ASN A 327 4.39 18.71 7.09
C ASN A 327 3.07 18.83 7.88
N PRO A 328 3.10 18.82 9.22
CA PRO A 328 1.90 18.87 10.04
C PRO A 328 1.07 20.15 9.83
N ASP A 329 1.72 21.30 9.63
CA ASP A 329 1.06 22.59 9.51
C ASP A 329 0.28 22.69 8.19
N ILE A 330 0.83 22.13 7.10
CA ILE A 330 0.16 22.07 5.80
C ILE A 330 -1.07 21.16 5.88
N ILE A 331 -0.91 19.99 6.51
CA ILE A 331 -2.01 19.01 6.68
C ILE A 331 -3.12 19.61 7.56
N GLU A 332 -2.76 20.25 8.67
CA GLU A 332 -3.71 20.95 9.55
C GLU A 332 -4.44 22.08 8.81
N SER A 333 -3.71 22.89 8.05
CA SER A 333 -4.30 23.97 7.24
C SER A 333 -5.28 23.43 6.18
N ALA A 334 -4.93 22.32 5.52
CA ALA A 334 -5.78 21.67 4.54
C ALA A 334 -7.09 21.13 5.15
N VAL A 335 -7.00 20.48 6.31
CA VAL A 335 -8.16 20.00 7.05
C VAL A 335 -9.05 21.15 7.53
N ASN A 336 -8.46 22.22 8.06
CA ASN A 336 -9.19 23.42 8.47
C ASN A 336 -9.90 24.08 7.28
N LEU A 337 -9.29 24.08 6.09
CA LEU A 337 -9.90 24.60 4.87
C LEU A 337 -11.15 23.79 4.49
N ILE A 338 -11.06 22.45 4.54
CA ILE A 338 -12.19 21.56 4.29
C ILE A 338 -13.33 21.85 5.26
N ASP A 339 -13.05 21.94 6.56
CA ASP A 339 -14.07 22.18 7.58
C ASP A 339 -14.80 23.51 7.36
N ASN A 340 -14.05 24.60 7.16
CA ASN A 340 -14.63 25.93 6.98
C ASN A 340 -15.50 26.02 5.72
N LEU A 341 -15.10 25.36 4.63
CA LEU A 341 -15.90 25.33 3.41
C LEU A 341 -17.13 24.42 3.57
N SER A 342 -16.95 23.28 4.24
CA SER A 342 -18.03 22.32 4.45
C SER A 342 -19.15 22.91 5.32
N GLU A 343 -18.80 23.66 6.37
CA GLU A 343 -19.77 24.39 7.20
C GLU A 343 -20.53 25.43 6.40
N LYS A 344 -19.84 26.27 5.61
CA LYS A 344 -20.49 27.29 4.76
C LYS A 344 -21.42 26.69 3.72
N ILE A 345 -21.05 25.56 3.11
CA ILE A 345 -21.91 24.88 2.14
C ILE A 345 -23.17 24.33 2.82
N GLN A 346 -23.04 23.77 4.03
CA GLN A 346 -24.19 23.32 4.82
C GLN A 346 -25.09 24.50 5.19
N GLU A 347 -24.54 25.62 5.66
CA GLU A 347 -25.31 26.84 5.94
C GLU A 347 -26.11 27.32 4.71
N LEU A 348 -25.48 27.32 3.52
CA LEU A 348 -26.15 27.68 2.27
C LEU A 348 -27.28 26.71 1.90
N GLU A 349 -27.16 25.43 2.24
CA GLU A 349 -28.21 24.43 2.02
C GLU A 349 -29.41 24.66 2.96
N PHE A 350 -29.16 24.92 4.24
CA PHE A 350 -30.22 25.31 5.19
C PHE A 350 -30.93 26.61 4.79
N MET A 351 -30.19 27.57 4.22
CA MET A 351 -30.79 28.80 3.66
C MET A 351 -31.69 28.53 2.45
N LYS A 352 -31.33 27.57 1.59
CA LYS A 352 -32.17 27.20 0.43
C LYS A 352 -33.48 26.52 0.82
N GLU A 353 -33.49 25.76 1.91
CA GLU A 353 -34.73 25.15 2.44
C GLU A 353 -35.69 26.19 3.06
N THR A 354 -35.16 27.32 3.54
CA THR A 354 -35.95 28.35 4.23
C THR A 354 -36.41 29.49 3.32
N ASP A 355 -35.63 29.88 2.31
CA ASP A 355 -35.97 31.00 1.39
C ASP A 355 -36.47 30.57 0.00
N GLY A 356 -36.60 29.27 -0.25
CA GLY A 356 -37.06 28.73 -1.53
C GLY A 356 -35.99 28.74 -2.63
N PHE A 357 -36.31 28.08 -3.76
CA PHE A 357 -35.38 27.95 -4.89
C PHE A 357 -35.17 29.31 -5.56
N ILE A 358 -33.94 29.83 -5.51
CA ILE A 358 -33.53 31.00 -6.28
C ILE A 358 -33.29 30.57 -7.73
N ILE A 359 -34.25 30.85 -8.61
CA ILE A 359 -34.10 30.68 -10.06
C ILE A 359 -33.45 31.95 -10.60
N ASP A 360 -32.32 31.82 -11.30
CA ASP A 360 -31.69 32.96 -11.93
C ASP A 360 -32.60 33.57 -13.01
N LYS A 361 -32.50 34.89 -13.20
CA LYS A 361 -33.40 35.60 -14.11
C LYS A 361 -33.33 35.07 -15.55
N ALA A 362 -32.16 34.64 -16.01
CA ALA A 362 -32.00 34.13 -17.38
C ALA A 362 -32.72 32.78 -17.55
N THR A 363 -32.61 31.89 -16.57
CA THR A 363 -33.34 30.62 -16.54
C THR A 363 -34.85 30.85 -16.40
N LEU A 364 -35.28 31.81 -15.58
CA LEU A 364 -36.69 32.17 -15.48
C LEU A 364 -37.24 32.74 -16.79
N ASP A 365 -36.46 33.57 -17.48
CA ASP A 365 -36.81 34.12 -18.80
C ASP A 365 -36.90 33.00 -19.85
N ASN A 366 -35.99 32.02 -19.82
CA ASN A 366 -36.04 30.84 -20.69
C ASN A 366 -37.27 29.96 -20.41
N ILE A 367 -37.57 29.68 -19.14
CA ILE A 367 -38.77 28.93 -18.73
C ILE A 367 -40.03 29.66 -19.21
N ASN A 368 -40.10 30.98 -19.02
CA ASN A 368 -41.24 31.76 -19.49
C ASN A 368 -41.34 31.74 -21.02
N LYS A 369 -40.22 31.83 -21.73
CA LYS A 369 -40.20 31.72 -23.20
C LYS A 369 -40.74 30.37 -23.68
N GLU A 370 -40.25 29.27 -23.13
CA GLU A 370 -40.75 27.92 -23.45
C GLU A 370 -42.25 27.78 -23.14
N TYR A 371 -42.71 28.36 -22.03
CA TYR A 371 -44.11 28.35 -21.66
C TYR A 371 -44.99 29.15 -22.65
N GLN A 372 -44.54 30.32 -23.10
CA GLN A 372 -45.24 31.12 -24.12
C GLN A 372 -45.24 30.42 -25.49
N ASP A 373 -44.13 29.79 -25.87
CA ASP A 373 -44.02 29.01 -27.11
C ASP A 373 -44.97 27.80 -27.08
N PHE A 374 -45.08 27.13 -25.93
CA PHE A 374 -46.05 26.06 -25.71
C PHE A 374 -47.50 26.55 -25.82
N LEU A 375 -47.85 27.67 -25.15
CA LEU A 375 -49.20 28.23 -25.23
C LEU A 375 -49.58 28.64 -26.65
N THR A 376 -48.64 29.25 -27.37
CA THR A 376 -48.82 29.65 -28.77
C THR A 376 -49.04 28.42 -29.65
N SER A 377 -48.18 27.40 -29.52
CA SER A 377 -48.32 26.14 -30.26
C SER A 377 -49.65 25.46 -29.99
N LYS A 378 -50.07 25.40 -28.71
CA LYS A 378 -51.38 24.87 -28.30
C LYS A 378 -52.53 25.61 -28.96
N LEU A 379 -52.50 26.95 -28.99
CA LEU A 379 -53.54 27.76 -29.63
C LEU A 379 -53.59 27.56 -31.15
N VAL A 380 -52.43 27.49 -31.81
CA VAL A 380 -52.32 27.22 -33.26
C VAL A 380 -52.94 25.86 -33.59
N ILE A 381 -52.60 24.80 -32.83
CA ILE A 381 -53.16 23.47 -33.02
C ILE A 381 -54.69 23.48 -32.87
N ILE A 382 -55.22 24.10 -31.80
CA ILE A 382 -56.68 24.21 -31.59
C ILE A 382 -57.35 24.95 -32.75
N THR A 383 -56.73 26.03 -33.23
CA THR A 383 -57.27 26.85 -34.33
C THR A 383 -57.26 26.06 -35.64
N ASN A 384 -56.19 25.33 -35.92
CA ASN A 384 -56.09 24.46 -37.09
C ASN A 384 -57.18 23.38 -37.06
N ILE A 385 -57.35 22.68 -35.93
CA ILE A 385 -58.40 21.66 -35.77
C ILE A 385 -59.79 22.25 -36.05
N LYS A 386 -60.11 23.42 -35.48
CA LYS A 386 -61.41 24.08 -35.71
C LYS A 386 -61.60 24.45 -37.18
N THR A 387 -60.55 24.88 -37.86
CA THR A 387 -60.59 25.33 -39.24
C THR A 387 -60.79 24.15 -40.19
N GLU A 388 -60.02 23.07 -39.99
CA GLU A 388 -60.15 21.84 -40.78
C GLU A 388 -61.51 21.16 -40.54
N HIS A 389 -62.02 21.16 -39.30
CA HIS A 389 -63.35 20.64 -39.01
C HIS A 389 -64.45 21.42 -39.75
N LYS A 390 -64.34 22.75 -39.86
CA LYS A 390 -65.28 23.57 -40.65
C LYS A 390 -65.18 23.27 -42.13
N LYS A 391 -63.97 23.12 -42.68
CA LYS A 391 -63.77 22.77 -44.09
C LYS A 391 -64.36 21.41 -44.42
N LEU A 392 -64.11 20.40 -43.57
CA LEU A 392 -64.64 19.05 -43.74
C LEU A 392 -66.18 19.04 -43.72
N ILE A 393 -66.80 19.76 -42.77
CA ILE A 393 -68.27 19.93 -42.75
C ILE A 393 -68.76 20.56 -44.05
N HIS A 394 -68.11 21.62 -44.51
CA HIS A 394 -68.49 22.30 -45.75
C HIS A 394 -68.38 21.38 -46.97
N GLU A 395 -67.33 20.58 -47.07
CA GLU A 395 -67.17 19.58 -48.14
C GLU A 395 -68.23 18.48 -48.07
N ILE A 396 -68.58 18.00 -46.87
CA ILE A 396 -69.66 17.04 -46.66
C ILE A 396 -70.99 17.64 -47.11
N GLU A 397 -71.35 18.84 -46.65
CA GLU A 397 -72.59 19.52 -47.02
C GLU A 397 -72.68 19.78 -48.53
N LYS A 398 -71.56 20.16 -49.16
CA LYS A 398 -71.51 20.44 -50.59
C LYS A 398 -71.59 19.18 -51.44
N ASN A 399 -70.76 18.17 -51.14
CA ASN A 399 -70.57 17.00 -52.00
C ASN A 399 -71.58 15.87 -51.72
N LEU A 400 -72.11 15.78 -50.50
CA LEU A 400 -73.15 14.80 -50.14
C LEU A 400 -74.55 15.39 -50.20
N SER A 401 -74.71 16.64 -50.68
CA SER A 401 -76.02 17.14 -51.09
C SER A 401 -76.44 16.49 -52.41
N LEU A 402 -77.67 15.98 -52.45
CA LEU A 402 -78.29 15.45 -53.67
C LEU A 402 -79.42 16.39 -54.10
N PRO A 403 -79.11 17.62 -54.55
CA PRO A 403 -80.11 18.68 -54.72
C PRO A 403 -81.18 18.31 -55.75
N ASN A 404 -80.79 17.73 -56.89
CA ASN A 404 -81.73 17.34 -57.94
C ASN A 404 -82.64 16.17 -57.51
N ILE A 405 -82.10 15.22 -56.75
CA ILE A 405 -82.86 14.09 -56.22
C ILE A 405 -83.80 14.58 -55.11
N SER A 406 -83.33 15.46 -54.22
CA SER A 406 -84.16 16.09 -53.18
C SER A 406 -85.31 16.89 -53.78
N LEU A 407 -85.05 17.68 -54.83
CA LEU A 407 -86.06 18.43 -55.57
C LEU A 407 -87.10 17.49 -56.23
N TYR A 408 -86.64 16.44 -56.93
CA TYR A 408 -87.53 15.47 -57.58
C TYR A 408 -88.37 14.66 -56.58
N LEU A 409 -87.77 14.23 -55.46
CA LEU A 409 -88.47 13.48 -54.42
C LEU A 409 -89.48 14.35 -53.66
N SER A 410 -89.18 15.65 -53.47
CA SER A 410 -90.09 16.59 -52.79
C SER A 410 -91.44 16.77 -53.51
N GLY A 411 -91.50 16.54 -54.82
CA GLY A 411 -92.73 16.59 -55.61
C GLY A 411 -93.52 15.26 -55.67
N LYS A 412 -92.94 14.14 -55.24
CA LYS A 412 -93.56 12.80 -55.36
C LYS A 412 -93.84 12.09 -54.03
N TYR A 413 -93.15 12.48 -52.96
CA TYR A 413 -93.32 11.92 -51.63
C TYR A 413 -93.35 13.06 -50.60
N ALA A 414 -94.29 13.02 -49.66
CA ALA A 414 -94.27 13.89 -48.48
C ALA A 414 -93.12 13.44 -47.56
N SER A 415 -91.89 13.83 -47.88
CA SER A 415 -90.73 13.56 -47.03
C SER A 415 -90.77 14.43 -45.79
N VAL A 416 -90.54 13.80 -44.63
CA VAL A 416 -90.52 14.35 -43.26
C VAL A 416 -89.45 15.45 -43.05
N THR A 417 -88.64 15.75 -44.06
CA THR A 417 -87.57 16.76 -44.01
C THR A 417 -87.92 18.12 -44.62
N ASN A 418 -89.11 18.29 -45.22
CA ASN A 418 -89.57 19.59 -45.71
C ASN A 418 -90.64 20.18 -44.77
N LYS A 419 -90.22 20.71 -43.61
CA LYS A 419 -91.07 21.69 -42.91
C LYS A 419 -91.06 22.96 -43.73
N ILE A 420 -92.07 23.13 -44.58
CA ILE A 420 -92.39 24.41 -45.19
C ILE A 420 -93.00 25.26 -44.07
N PHE A 421 -92.39 26.41 -43.82
CA PHE A 421 -92.81 27.36 -42.80
C PHE A 421 -93.65 28.44 -43.48
N GLU A 422 -94.95 28.44 -43.22
CA GLU A 422 -95.91 29.36 -43.84
C GLU A 422 -96.10 30.61 -42.98
N CYS A 423 -96.32 31.75 -43.62
CA CYS A 423 -96.65 32.99 -42.93
C CYS A 423 -98.16 33.10 -42.73
N ASP A 424 -98.59 33.12 -41.47
CA ASP A 424 -100.00 33.20 -41.08
C ASP A 424 -100.71 34.50 -41.55
N GLU A 425 -99.96 35.51 -42.02
CA GLU A 425 -100.50 36.81 -42.46
C GLU A 425 -100.56 37.02 -43.98
N CYS A 426 -99.81 36.25 -44.77
CA CYS A 426 -99.82 36.41 -46.24
C CYS A 426 -99.56 35.11 -47.03
N ASP A 427 -99.66 33.95 -46.37
CA ASP A 427 -99.50 32.61 -46.93
C ASP A 427 -98.20 32.37 -47.73
N ALA A 428 -97.18 33.20 -47.50
CA ALA A 428 -95.88 33.02 -48.13
C ALA A 428 -95.14 31.83 -47.48
N THR A 429 -94.62 30.92 -48.32
CA THR A 429 -93.98 29.67 -47.90
C THR A 429 -92.45 29.81 -47.87
N PHE A 430 -91.81 29.34 -46.79
CA PHE A 430 -90.37 29.44 -46.61
C PHE A 430 -89.73 28.07 -46.28
N PRO A 431 -88.58 27.74 -46.86
CA PRO A 431 -87.90 26.46 -46.61
C PRO A 431 -87.14 26.42 -45.27
N THR A 432 -87.01 27.55 -44.55
CA THR A 432 -86.32 27.61 -43.24
C THR A 432 -87.04 28.54 -42.26
N GLN A 433 -87.02 28.19 -40.96
CA GLN A 433 -87.60 29.02 -39.88
C GLN A 433 -86.95 30.41 -39.80
N LYS A 434 -85.65 30.54 -40.12
CA LYS A 434 -84.97 31.84 -40.18
C LYS A 434 -85.53 32.73 -41.31
N GLY A 435 -85.85 32.15 -42.47
CA GLY A 435 -86.51 32.85 -43.57
C GLY A 435 -87.90 33.35 -43.17
N LEU A 436 -88.71 32.50 -42.52
CA LEU A 436 -90.01 32.90 -41.98
C LEU A 436 -89.88 34.01 -40.93
N ASN A 437 -88.95 33.91 -39.97
CA ASN A 437 -88.78 34.94 -38.94
C ASN A 437 -88.31 36.29 -39.53
N GLY A 438 -87.43 36.27 -40.54
CA GLY A 438 -87.04 37.48 -41.27
C GLY A 438 -88.20 38.12 -42.03
N HIS A 439 -89.08 37.30 -42.62
CA HIS A 439 -90.29 37.76 -43.29
C HIS A 439 -91.37 38.26 -42.31
N LYS A 440 -91.60 37.58 -41.17
CA LYS A 440 -92.51 38.04 -40.10
C LYS A 440 -92.11 39.43 -39.55
N ASN A 441 -90.83 39.76 -39.54
CA ASN A 441 -90.38 41.11 -39.19
C ASN A 441 -90.84 42.18 -40.20
N VAL A 442 -91.05 41.83 -41.49
CA VAL A 442 -91.59 42.76 -42.49
C VAL A 442 -93.06 43.07 -42.23
N HIS A 443 -93.80 42.10 -41.68
CA HIS A 443 -95.16 42.29 -41.19
C HIS A 443 -95.19 43.16 -39.93
N ALA A 444 -94.29 42.92 -38.97
CA ALA A 444 -94.14 43.75 -37.79
C ALA A 444 -93.81 45.22 -38.16
N ILE A 445 -92.93 45.45 -39.14
CA ILE A 445 -92.59 46.79 -39.63
C ILE A 445 -93.75 47.46 -40.40
N LYS A 446 -94.67 46.68 -41.00
CA LYS A 446 -95.90 47.23 -41.62
C LYS A 446 -96.98 47.56 -40.60
N GLN A 447 -97.07 46.83 -39.49
CA GLN A 447 -97.98 47.18 -38.38
C GLN A 447 -97.48 48.40 -37.59
N ASP A 448 -96.17 48.56 -37.40
CA ASP A 448 -95.56 49.74 -36.75
C ASP A 448 -95.61 51.03 -37.60
N LYS A 449 -96.04 50.97 -38.87
CA LYS A 449 -96.21 52.16 -39.73
C LYS A 449 -97.63 52.76 -39.71
N LEU A 450 -98.55 52.21 -38.91
CA LEU A 450 -99.90 52.77 -38.71
C LEU A 450 -100.17 53.25 -37.27
N SER A 451 -99.22 53.06 -36.34
CA SER A 451 -99.34 53.55 -34.96
C SER A 451 -97.97 53.99 -34.43
N ASP A 452 -97.53 55.19 -34.82
CA ASP A 452 -96.81 56.10 -33.92
C ASP A 452 -96.46 57.41 -34.64
N ALA A 453 -97.43 58.32 -34.62
CA ALA A 453 -97.15 59.75 -34.59
C ALA A 453 -97.28 60.21 -33.14
N SER A 454 -96.25 60.01 -32.31
CA SER A 454 -95.84 60.99 -31.27
C SER A 454 -94.69 60.50 -30.38
N SER A 455 -93.69 61.38 -30.28
CA SER A 455 -92.71 61.60 -29.19
C SER A 455 -91.53 60.64 -28.99
N GLU A 456 -90.37 61.25 -29.20
CA GLU A 456 -88.99 60.87 -28.91
C GLU A 456 -88.73 60.67 -27.40
N THR A 457 -87.88 59.70 -27.03
CA THR A 457 -86.51 59.90 -26.50
C THR A 457 -86.01 58.70 -25.66
N SER A 458 -84.81 58.22 -26.04
CA SER A 458 -83.71 57.61 -25.26
C SER A 458 -83.92 56.47 -24.24
N ASP A 459 -83.14 55.41 -24.52
CA ASP A 459 -82.45 54.46 -23.63
C ASP A 459 -83.25 53.48 -22.75
N LYS A 460 -83.27 52.21 -23.22
CA LYS A 460 -83.58 51.03 -22.42
C LYS A 460 -82.31 50.25 -22.02
N PRO A 461 -82.24 49.79 -20.76
CA PRO A 461 -81.21 48.90 -20.23
C PRO A 461 -81.55 47.40 -20.38
N LEU A 462 -80.50 46.56 -20.29
CA LEU A 462 -80.54 45.09 -20.11
C LEU A 462 -80.98 44.67 -18.70
N PRO A 463 -81.68 43.52 -18.55
CA PRO A 463 -81.56 42.73 -17.31
C PRO A 463 -81.31 41.22 -17.51
N LYS A 464 -80.22 40.78 -16.87
CA LYS A 464 -80.03 39.65 -15.91
C LYS A 464 -80.47 38.21 -16.27
N MET A 465 -79.49 37.30 -16.15
CA MET A 465 -79.68 35.95 -15.57
C MET A 465 -78.90 35.79 -14.25
N ARG A 466 -79.55 35.16 -13.26
CA ARG A 466 -79.06 34.65 -11.95
C ARG A 466 -78.15 33.41 -12.17
N LYS A 467 -76.95 33.27 -11.58
CA LYS A 467 -76.52 32.94 -10.19
C LYS A 467 -76.82 31.52 -9.66
N ASN A 468 -75.76 30.73 -9.46
CA ASN A 468 -75.33 30.02 -8.22
C ASN A 468 -74.37 28.87 -8.60
N LYS A 469 -73.26 28.51 -7.92
CA LYS A 469 -72.83 28.60 -6.51
C LYS A 469 -71.29 28.47 -6.48
N SER A 470 -70.60 29.27 -5.67
CA SER A 470 -69.28 28.95 -5.12
C SER A 470 -69.37 29.01 -3.59
N LYS A 471 -68.93 27.94 -2.93
CA LYS A 471 -68.84 27.82 -1.46
C LYS A 471 -67.66 28.64 -0.95
N ALA A 472 -67.87 29.23 0.22
CA ALA A 472 -66.89 29.93 1.06
C ALA A 472 -65.94 28.93 1.77
N SER A 473 -64.72 29.36 2.10
CA SER A 473 -64.36 29.74 3.48
C SER A 473 -62.92 30.26 3.55
N THR A 474 -62.79 31.51 3.99
CA THR A 474 -61.61 32.08 4.63
C THR A 474 -61.45 31.50 6.04
N HIS A 475 -60.22 31.25 6.47
CA HIS A 475 -59.86 31.29 7.89
C HIS A 475 -58.53 32.04 8.06
N GLU A 476 -58.60 33.15 8.80
CA GLU A 476 -57.49 33.90 9.39
C GLU A 476 -56.79 33.08 10.48
N LEU A 477 -55.52 33.41 10.76
CA LEU A 477 -54.83 33.43 12.07
C LEU A 477 -53.36 33.82 11.76
N SER A 478 -52.87 35.03 12.05
CA SER A 478 -52.63 35.72 13.33
C SER A 478 -51.13 35.84 13.56
N ILE A 479 -50.65 37.08 13.49
CA ILE A 479 -49.30 37.52 13.85
C ILE A 479 -49.26 37.62 15.38
N ASN A 480 -48.34 36.90 16.01
CA ASN A 480 -47.94 37.16 17.40
C ASN A 480 -46.57 37.83 17.40
N THR A 481 -46.55 39.03 17.96
CA THR A 481 -45.39 39.70 18.52
C THR A 481 -45.13 39.17 19.92
N GLU A 482 -43.94 38.64 20.15
CA GLU A 482 -43.11 38.84 21.35
C GLU A 482 -41.65 38.51 21.00
#